data_AF-A0A2I2ZY31-F1
#
_entry.id   AF-A0A2I2ZY31-F1
#
_cell.length_a   1.000
_cell.length_b   1.000
_cell.length_c   1.000
_cell.angle_alpha   90.00
_cell.angle_beta   90.00
_cell.angle_gamma   90.00
#
_symmetry.space_group_name_H-M   'P 1'
#
loop_
_entity.id
_entity.type
_entity.pdbx_description
1 polymer ?
#
loop_
_entity_poly.entity_id
_entity_poly.type
_entity_poly.pdbx_seq_one_letter_code
_entity_poly.pdbx_strand_id
1 'polypeptide(L)'
;MSAFSLALALVSSPQPPPPIGMANRGPAYGLSREVQQKIEKQYDADLEQILIQWITTQCRKDVGRPQPGRENFQNWLKDGTVLCELINALYPEGQAPVKKIQASTMAFKQMEQISQFLQAAERYGINTTDIFQTVDLWEGKNMACVQRTLMNLGGLAVARDDGLFSGDPNWFPK
;
A
#
# COMPACT_ATOMS: atom_id res chain seq x y z
N MET A 1 -65.73 -56.84 15.26
CA MET A 1 -66.46 -56.56 14.00
C MET A 1 -67.10 -55.18 14.12
N SER A 2 -67.03 -54.36 13.06
CA SER A 2 -67.44 -52.94 12.91
C SER A 2 -66.67 -51.91 13.76
N ALA A 3 -65.88 -50.98 13.22
CA ALA A 3 -66.10 -49.89 12.24
C ALA A 3 -66.79 -48.65 12.84
N PHE A 4 -66.05 -47.57 13.08
CA PHE A 4 -66.21 -46.25 12.41
C PHE A 4 -65.27 -45.15 12.98
N SER A 5 -64.64 -44.43 12.04
CA SER A 5 -64.24 -43.01 12.04
C SER A 5 -63.46 -42.37 13.20
N LEU A 6 -62.26 -41.86 12.89
CA LEU A 6 -62.01 -40.42 12.97
C LEU A 6 -60.90 -40.01 11.97
N ALA A 7 -61.23 -39.04 11.12
CA ALA A 7 -60.31 -38.41 10.19
C ALA A 7 -59.36 -37.46 10.93
N LEU A 8 -58.07 -37.50 10.61
CA LEU A 8 -57.13 -36.44 10.99
C LEU A 8 -56.44 -35.94 9.71
N ALA A 9 -56.95 -34.81 9.23
CA ALA A 9 -56.25 -33.97 8.28
C ALA A 9 -55.04 -33.34 9.00
N LEU A 10 -53.84 -33.70 8.58
CA LEU A 10 -52.64 -32.91 8.86
C LEU A 10 -52.08 -32.40 7.54
N VAL A 11 -52.23 -31.08 7.42
CA VAL A 11 -51.68 -30.16 6.44
C VAL A 11 -50.25 -30.52 6.03
N SER A 12 -50.00 -30.62 4.72
CA SER A 12 -48.64 -30.67 4.16
C SER A 12 -47.98 -29.30 4.35
N SER A 13 -47.00 -29.21 5.24
CA SER A 13 -46.08 -28.07 5.27
C SER A 13 -45.03 -28.21 4.15
N PRO A 14 -44.74 -27.16 3.37
CA PRO A 14 -43.68 -27.20 2.37
C PRO A 14 -42.32 -27.34 3.06
N GLN A 15 -41.57 -28.37 2.72
CA GLN A 15 -40.19 -28.55 3.16
C GLN A 15 -39.29 -27.52 2.46
N PRO A 16 -38.32 -26.88 3.16
CA PRO A 16 -37.33 -26.02 2.51
C PRO A 16 -36.41 -26.85 1.59
N PRO A 17 -35.90 -26.27 0.48
CA PRO A 17 -35.01 -26.97 -0.43
C PRO A 17 -33.71 -27.39 0.28
N PRO A 18 -33.09 -28.52 -0.12
CA PRO A 18 -31.81 -28.96 0.44
C PRO A 18 -30.71 -27.92 0.16
N PRO A 19 -29.71 -27.77 1.04
CA PRO A 19 -28.59 -26.88 0.80
C PRO A 19 -27.86 -27.31 -0.48
N ILE A 20 -27.84 -26.41 -1.45
CA ILE A 20 -27.07 -26.54 -2.69
C ILE A 20 -25.60 -26.73 -2.30
N GLY A 21 -25.07 -27.88 -2.71
CA GLY A 21 -23.66 -28.27 -2.81
C GLY A 21 -22.65 -27.37 -2.10
N MET A 22 -22.11 -27.89 -1.00
CA MET A 22 -20.71 -27.67 -0.66
C MET A 22 -19.85 -28.06 -1.87
N ALA A 23 -19.43 -27.07 -2.64
CA ALA A 23 -18.38 -27.22 -3.63
C ALA A 23 -17.31 -26.16 -3.36
N ASN A 24 -16.13 -26.64 -2.98
CA ASN A 24 -14.85 -25.94 -2.91
C ASN A 24 -14.73 -24.73 -2.00
N ARG A 25 -14.03 -24.92 -0.87
CA ARG A 25 -12.77 -24.21 -0.59
C ARG A 25 -12.03 -24.97 0.51
N GLY A 26 -11.12 -25.86 0.09
CA GLY A 26 -10.00 -26.22 0.94
C GLY A 26 -9.24 -24.96 1.38
N PRO A 27 -8.44 -25.02 2.46
CA PRO A 27 -7.86 -23.83 3.06
C PRO A 27 -7.09 -23.02 2.01
N ALA A 28 -7.45 -21.75 1.85
CA ALA A 28 -6.90 -20.79 0.87
C ALA A 28 -5.41 -20.44 1.11
N TYR A 29 -4.69 -21.29 1.85
CA TYR A 29 -3.32 -21.08 2.31
C TYR A 29 -2.26 -21.34 1.22
N GLY A 30 -2.55 -22.16 0.21
CA GLY A 30 -1.62 -22.40 -0.91
C GLY A 30 -1.57 -21.21 -1.87
N LEU A 31 -2.72 -20.83 -2.43
CA LEU A 31 -2.85 -19.73 -3.38
C LEU A 31 -2.40 -18.39 -2.79
N SER A 32 -2.72 -18.10 -1.52
CA SER A 32 -2.32 -16.85 -0.87
C SER A 32 -0.80 -16.77 -0.65
N ARG A 33 -0.14 -17.88 -0.29
CA ARG A 33 1.32 -17.92 -0.11
C ARG A 33 2.07 -17.81 -1.43
N GLU A 34 1.59 -18.47 -2.48
CA GLU A 34 2.18 -18.38 -3.82
C GLU A 34 2.07 -16.96 -4.40
N VAL A 35 0.92 -16.30 -4.20
CA VAL A 35 0.73 -14.89 -4.58
C VAL A 35 1.67 -13.99 -3.80
N GLN A 36 1.78 -14.18 -2.47
CA GLN A 36 2.69 -13.40 -1.64
C GLN A 36 4.15 -13.58 -2.07
N GLN A 37 4.58 -14.80 -2.38
CA GLN A 37 5.93 -15.07 -2.89
C GLN A 37 6.18 -14.40 -4.25
N LYS A 38 5.20 -14.36 -5.15
CA LYS A 38 5.33 -13.65 -6.43
C LYS A 38 5.47 -12.15 -6.24
N ILE A 39 4.70 -11.57 -5.31
CA ILE A 39 4.81 -10.15 -4.94
C ILE A 39 6.19 -9.86 -4.36
N GLU A 40 6.66 -10.71 -3.44
CA GLU A 40 7.96 -10.54 -2.79
C GLU A 40 9.12 -10.62 -3.78
N LYS A 41 9.02 -11.48 -4.80
CA LYS A 41 9.98 -11.56 -5.91
C LYS A 41 10.03 -10.31 -6.79
N GLN A 42 9.05 -9.41 -6.72
CA GLN A 42 9.11 -8.13 -7.43
C GLN A 42 9.89 -7.06 -6.66
N TYR A 43 10.29 -7.32 -5.41
CA TYR A 43 11.14 -6.41 -4.67
C TYR A 43 12.55 -6.43 -5.24
N ASP A 44 13.10 -5.26 -5.53
CA ASP A 44 14.40 -5.11 -6.17
C ASP A 44 15.35 -4.38 -5.24
N ALA A 45 16.44 -5.05 -4.84
CA ALA A 45 17.41 -4.50 -3.91
C ALA A 45 18.22 -3.33 -4.50
N ASP A 46 18.41 -3.29 -5.82
CA ASP A 46 19.12 -2.20 -6.48
C ASP A 46 18.22 -0.95 -6.54
N LEU A 47 16.93 -1.13 -6.83
CA LEU A 47 15.94 -0.04 -6.73
C LEU A 47 15.83 0.52 -5.31
N GLU A 48 15.91 -0.33 -4.29
CA GLU A 48 15.93 0.12 -2.89
C GLU A 48 17.09 1.10 -2.65
N GLN A 49 18.30 0.76 -3.09
CA GLN A 49 19.47 1.62 -2.89
C GLN A 49 19.34 2.94 -3.65
N ILE A 50 18.81 2.91 -4.87
CA ILE A 50 18.50 4.12 -5.65
C ILE A 50 17.49 4.99 -4.92
N LEU A 51 16.40 4.40 -4.42
CA LEU A 51 15.37 5.12 -3.68
C LEU A 51 15.90 5.72 -2.37
N ILE A 52 16.71 4.98 -1.61
CA ILE A 52 17.37 5.51 -0.40
C ILE A 52 18.24 6.72 -0.76
N GLN A 53 19.05 6.61 -1.82
CA GLN A 53 19.92 7.69 -2.27
C GLN A 53 19.12 8.90 -2.74
N TRP A 54 18.04 8.69 -3.51
CA TRP A 54 17.19 9.77 -3.98
C TRP A 54 16.46 10.47 -2.84
N ILE A 55 15.80 9.72 -1.95
CA ILE A 55 15.03 10.31 -0.84
C ILE A 55 15.93 11.14 0.07
N THR A 56 17.13 10.66 0.38
CA THR A 56 18.10 11.41 1.18
C THR A 56 18.64 12.66 0.47
N THR A 57 18.67 12.66 -0.86
CA THR A 57 19.08 13.84 -1.66
C THR A 57 17.95 14.84 -1.86
N GLN A 58 16.72 14.35 -2.01
CA GLN A 58 15.54 15.15 -2.31
C GLN A 58 14.98 15.86 -1.09
N CYS A 59 15.01 15.21 0.08
CA CYS A 59 14.52 15.81 1.32
C CYS A 59 15.38 17.01 1.75
N ARG A 60 14.74 18.14 2.08
CA ARG A 60 15.43 19.35 2.55
C ARG A 60 16.00 19.22 3.97
N LYS A 61 15.40 18.34 4.77
CA LYS A 61 15.81 18.03 6.14
C LYS A 61 16.56 16.72 6.15
N ASP A 62 17.45 16.57 7.13
CA ASP A 62 18.06 15.27 7.41
C ASP A 62 16.98 14.29 7.88
N VAL A 63 16.70 13.31 7.01
CA VAL A 63 15.77 12.21 7.27
C VAL A 63 16.50 10.94 7.71
N GLY A 64 17.82 11.00 7.89
CA GLY A 64 18.67 9.85 8.13
C GLY A 64 18.79 8.95 6.90
N ARG A 65 19.58 7.88 7.02
CA ARG A 65 19.75 6.86 5.98
C ARG A 65 19.64 5.48 6.62
N PRO A 66 18.71 4.61 6.17
CA PRO A 66 18.61 3.27 6.71
C PRO A 66 19.79 2.41 6.25
N GLN A 67 20.09 1.36 7.00
CA GLN A 67 20.92 0.29 6.48
C GLN A 67 20.21 -0.40 5.30
N PRO A 68 20.95 -0.96 4.32
CA PRO A 68 20.35 -1.77 3.27
C PRO A 68 19.47 -2.89 3.83
N GLY A 69 18.45 -3.27 3.07
CA GLY A 69 17.56 -4.37 3.38
C GLY A 69 16.10 -3.93 3.53
N ARG A 70 15.22 -4.76 2.98
CA ARG A 70 13.77 -4.52 2.91
C ARG A 70 13.14 -4.11 4.23
N GLU A 71 13.50 -4.77 5.34
CA GLU A 71 12.94 -4.46 6.66
C GLU A 71 13.39 -3.10 7.17
N ASN A 72 14.66 -2.75 6.96
CA ASN A 72 15.21 -1.45 7.35
C ASN A 72 14.57 -0.33 6.53
N PHE A 73 14.43 -0.54 5.22
CA PHE A 73 13.77 0.40 4.32
C PHE A 73 12.30 0.59 4.69
N GLN A 74 11.57 -0.50 4.98
CA GLN A 74 10.20 -0.43 5.46
C GLN A 74 10.12 0.38 6.77
N ASN A 75 10.92 0.02 7.79
CA ASN A 75 10.88 0.66 9.10
C ASN A 75 11.17 2.16 9.02
N TRP A 76 12.05 2.57 8.11
CA TRP A 76 12.40 3.97 7.88
C TRP A 76 11.24 4.79 7.30
N LEU A 77 10.41 4.18 6.43
CA LEU A 77 9.27 4.86 5.81
C LEU A 77 7.96 4.70 6.62
N LYS A 78 7.91 3.72 7.53
CA LYS A 78 6.69 3.21 8.17
C LYS A 78 5.93 4.22 9.02
N ASP A 79 6.61 5.18 9.64
CA ASP A 79 5.89 6.20 10.43
C ASP A 79 5.29 7.32 9.55
N GLY A 80 5.70 7.40 8.28
CA GLY A 80 5.20 8.33 7.28
C GLY A 80 5.96 9.67 7.21
N THR A 81 6.81 10.00 8.17
CA THR A 81 7.48 11.31 8.19
C THR A 81 8.36 11.52 6.97
N VAL A 82 9.22 10.55 6.66
CA VAL A 82 10.14 10.59 5.51
C VAL A 82 9.38 10.77 4.20
N LEU A 83 8.27 10.07 4.03
CA LEU A 83 7.43 10.17 2.83
C LEU A 83 6.80 11.57 2.70
N CYS A 84 6.32 12.13 3.80
CA CYS A 84 5.77 13.48 3.79
C CYS A 84 6.83 14.54 3.52
N GLU A 85 8.04 14.40 4.07
CA GLU A 85 9.16 15.30 3.77
C GLU A 85 9.57 15.19 2.28
N LEU A 86 9.58 13.97 1.73
CA LEU A 86 9.89 13.72 0.32
C LEU A 86 8.92 14.46 -0.61
N ILE A 87 7.61 14.23 -0.46
CA ILE A 87 6.63 14.88 -1.34
C ILE A 87 6.62 16.39 -1.13
N ASN A 88 6.79 16.88 0.09
CA ASN A 88 6.87 18.32 0.34
C ASN A 88 8.08 18.98 -0.32
N ALA A 89 9.21 18.28 -0.43
CA ALA A 89 10.41 18.81 -1.06
C ALA A 89 10.22 19.04 -2.57
N LEU A 90 9.33 18.27 -3.21
CA LEU A 90 8.94 18.41 -4.62
C LEU A 90 7.99 19.60 -4.89
N TYR A 91 7.61 20.36 -3.86
CA TYR A 91 6.81 21.57 -3.99
C TYR A 91 7.63 22.81 -3.61
N PRO A 92 7.33 23.99 -4.17
CA PRO A 92 7.91 25.24 -3.70
C PRO A 92 7.65 25.47 -2.22
N GLU A 93 8.52 26.25 -1.58
CA GLU A 93 8.29 26.67 -0.19
C GLU A 93 6.94 27.39 -0.05
N GLY A 94 6.18 27.03 0.98
CA GLY A 94 4.81 27.54 1.20
C GLY A 94 3.70 26.81 0.42
N GLN A 95 4.03 25.94 -0.54
CA GLN A 95 3.05 25.15 -1.32
C GLN A 95 3.05 23.65 -0.96
N ALA A 96 3.79 23.28 0.07
CA ALA A 96 3.86 21.91 0.58
C ALA A 96 2.46 21.33 0.89
N PRO A 97 2.09 20.18 0.31
CA PRO A 97 0.76 19.59 0.49
C PRO A 97 0.52 19.03 1.89
N VAL A 98 1.58 18.63 2.61
CA VAL A 98 1.49 18.08 3.97
C VAL A 98 2.04 19.09 4.98
N LYS A 99 1.16 19.81 5.68
CA LYS A 99 1.56 20.92 6.56
C LYS A 99 2.15 20.46 7.89
N LYS A 100 1.66 19.35 8.43
CA LYS A 100 2.03 18.88 9.77
C LYS A 100 2.69 17.50 9.69
N ILE A 101 4.01 17.51 9.77
CA ILE A 101 4.83 16.30 9.83
C ILE A 101 5.29 16.15 11.27
N GLN A 102 4.92 15.04 11.90
CA GLN A 102 5.28 14.73 13.27
C GLN A 102 5.43 13.23 13.43
N ALA A 103 6.62 12.79 13.83
CA ALA A 103 6.88 11.39 14.18
C ALA A 103 5.96 10.97 15.34
N SER A 104 5.42 9.76 15.25
CA SER A 104 4.57 9.20 16.28
C SER A 104 4.78 7.70 16.40
N THR A 105 4.69 7.19 17.62
CA THR A 105 4.62 5.74 17.90
C THR A 105 3.21 5.19 17.81
N MET A 106 2.19 6.04 17.66
CA MET A 106 0.79 5.61 17.58
C MET A 106 0.46 5.14 16.16
N ALA A 107 0.07 3.87 16.02
CA ALA A 107 -0.26 3.23 14.73
C ALA A 107 -1.22 4.07 13.87
N PHE A 108 -2.32 4.56 14.45
CA PHE A 108 -3.29 5.38 13.71
C PHE A 108 -2.68 6.66 13.13
N LYS A 109 -1.80 7.34 13.88
CA LYS A 109 -1.13 8.56 13.40
C LYS A 109 -0.14 8.27 12.29
N GLN A 110 0.59 7.16 12.37
CA GLN A 110 1.49 6.71 11.31
C GLN A 110 0.72 6.42 10.02
N MET A 111 -0.38 5.66 10.12
CA MET A 111 -1.24 5.34 8.99
C MET A 111 -1.88 6.58 8.37
N GLU A 112 -2.33 7.53 9.18
CA GLU A 112 -2.86 8.82 8.74
C GLU A 112 -1.78 9.64 7.99
N GLN A 113 -0.54 9.63 8.48
CA GLN A 113 0.57 10.34 7.84
C GLN A 113 0.96 9.72 6.49
N ILE A 114 1.03 8.39 6.41
CA ILE A 114 1.17 7.68 5.13
C ILE A 114 0.03 8.05 4.18
N SER A 115 -1.21 8.07 4.65
CA SER A 115 -2.38 8.45 3.83
C SER A 115 -2.27 9.88 3.28
N GLN A 116 -1.72 10.83 4.05
CA GLN A 116 -1.49 12.20 3.57
C GLN A 116 -0.47 12.26 2.44
N PHE A 117 0.61 11.46 2.52
CA PHE A 117 1.55 11.29 1.42
C PHE A 117 0.86 10.72 0.18
N LEU A 118 0.07 9.65 0.32
CA LEU A 118 -0.62 9.01 -0.80
C LEU A 118 -1.56 9.98 -1.53
N GLN A 119 -2.35 10.75 -0.79
CA GLN A 119 -3.22 11.78 -1.36
C GLN A 119 -2.45 12.92 -2.04
N ALA A 120 -1.25 13.25 -1.55
CA ALA A 120 -0.38 14.23 -2.19
C ALA A 120 0.25 13.67 -3.47
N ALA A 121 0.69 12.41 -3.45
CA ALA A 121 1.28 11.72 -4.59
C ALA A 121 0.28 11.52 -5.74
N GLU A 122 -0.99 11.21 -5.43
CA GLU A 122 -2.07 11.15 -6.42
C GLU A 122 -2.27 12.52 -7.08
N ARG A 123 -2.38 13.59 -6.28
CA ARG A 123 -2.50 14.98 -6.79
C ARG A 123 -1.27 15.45 -7.56
N TYR A 124 -0.09 14.90 -7.26
CA TYR A 124 1.14 15.18 -8.00
C TYR A 124 1.13 14.56 -9.41
N GLY A 125 0.35 13.49 -9.60
CA GLY A 125 0.11 12.87 -10.90
C GLY A 125 0.26 11.35 -10.93
N ILE A 126 0.52 10.68 -9.80
CA ILE A 126 0.57 9.22 -9.79
C ILE A 126 -0.85 8.66 -9.98
N ASN A 127 -0.99 7.72 -10.90
CA ASN A 127 -2.25 7.03 -11.12
C ASN A 127 -2.65 6.20 -9.89
N THR A 128 -3.94 6.22 -9.52
CA THR A 128 -4.45 5.54 -8.33
C THR A 128 -4.22 4.04 -8.34
N THR A 129 -4.15 3.42 -9.52
CA THR A 129 -3.85 1.99 -9.68
C THR A 129 -2.39 1.64 -9.39
N ASP A 130 -1.49 2.61 -9.43
CA ASP A 130 -0.05 2.44 -9.22
C ASP A 130 0.42 2.95 -7.85
N ILE A 131 -0.51 3.49 -7.04
CA ILE A 131 -0.29 3.93 -5.67
C ILE A 131 -0.47 2.75 -4.71
N PHE A 132 0.50 2.58 -3.81
CA PHE A 132 0.41 1.56 -2.76
C PHE A 132 -0.67 1.90 -1.72
N GLN A 133 -1.15 0.89 -1.00
CA GLN A 133 -2.08 1.05 0.11
C GLN A 133 -1.32 1.19 1.43
N THR A 134 -1.85 1.93 2.41
CA THR A 134 -1.17 2.15 3.71
C THR A 134 -0.65 0.87 4.37
N VAL A 135 -1.40 -0.24 4.28
CA VAL A 135 -0.99 -1.54 4.83
C VAL A 135 0.17 -2.20 4.08
N ASP A 136 0.38 -1.88 2.80
CA ASP A 136 1.49 -2.40 1.99
C ASP A 136 2.84 -1.98 2.57
N LEU A 137 2.90 -0.75 3.11
CA LEU A 137 4.05 -0.22 3.82
C LEU A 137 4.00 -0.53 5.32
N TRP A 138 2.90 -0.19 5.99
CA TRP A 138 2.84 -0.23 7.45
C TRP A 138 2.95 -1.66 8.01
N GLU A 139 2.27 -2.62 7.38
CA GLU A 139 2.38 -4.05 7.69
C GLU A 139 3.43 -4.75 6.80
N GLY A 140 3.95 -4.08 5.78
CA GLY A 140 4.94 -4.65 4.86
C GLY A 140 4.34 -5.67 3.88
N LYS A 141 3.03 -5.63 3.66
CA LYS A 141 2.31 -6.59 2.81
C LYS A 141 2.79 -6.58 1.36
N ASN A 142 3.22 -5.43 0.83
CA ASN A 142 3.65 -5.31 -0.56
C ASN A 142 4.69 -4.20 -0.75
N MET A 143 5.92 -4.43 -0.28
CA MET A 143 7.01 -3.47 -0.42
C MET A 143 7.44 -3.21 -1.87
N ALA A 144 7.20 -4.17 -2.78
CA ALA A 144 7.46 -3.96 -4.20
C ALA A 144 6.55 -2.88 -4.81
N CYS A 145 5.28 -2.82 -4.38
CA CYS A 145 4.37 -1.75 -4.76
C CYS A 145 4.82 -0.40 -4.21
N VAL A 146 5.31 -0.36 -2.96
CA VAL A 146 5.89 0.87 -2.37
C VAL A 146 7.07 1.38 -3.21
N GLN A 147 8.00 0.50 -3.60
CA GLN A 147 9.11 0.87 -4.47
C GLN A 147 8.62 1.43 -5.81
N ARG A 148 7.65 0.77 -6.45
CA ARG A 148 7.10 1.21 -7.74
C ARG A 148 6.45 2.58 -7.65
N THR A 149 5.64 2.84 -6.61
CA THR A 149 5.03 4.16 -6.41
C THR A 149 6.10 5.25 -6.26
N LEU A 150 7.18 4.99 -5.50
CA LEU A 150 8.26 5.95 -5.32
C LEU A 150 9.07 6.18 -6.61
N MET A 151 9.32 5.12 -7.38
CA MET A 151 9.96 5.23 -8.70
C MET A 151 9.12 6.06 -9.66
N ASN A 152 7.80 5.85 -9.68
CA ASN A 152 6.87 6.65 -10.49
C ASN A 152 6.87 8.12 -10.04
N LEU A 153 6.90 8.37 -8.72
CA LEU A 153 6.99 9.73 -8.19
C LEU A 153 8.27 10.45 -8.67
N GLY A 154 9.42 9.77 -8.58
CA GLY A 154 10.70 10.31 -9.05
C GLY A 154 10.71 10.55 -10.56
N GLY A 155 10.19 9.62 -11.36
CA GLY A 155 10.07 9.79 -12.81
C GLY A 155 9.17 10.98 -13.20
N LEU A 156 8.03 11.16 -12.52
CA LEU A 156 7.18 12.33 -12.71
C LEU A 156 7.89 13.63 -12.32
N ALA A 157 8.64 13.63 -11.21
CA ALA A 157 9.38 14.81 -10.77
C ALA A 157 10.47 15.21 -11.79
N VAL A 158 11.19 14.24 -12.36
CA VAL A 158 12.15 14.48 -13.45
C VAL A 158 11.45 15.03 -14.69
N ALA A 159 10.30 14.46 -15.08
CA ALA A 159 9.58 14.85 -16.29
C ALA A 159 8.95 16.26 -16.22
N ARG A 160 8.67 16.76 -15.01
CA ARG A 160 8.08 18.10 -14.82
C ARG A 160 9.05 19.24 -15.10
N ASP A 161 10.36 19.00 -14.96
CA ASP A 161 11.43 19.97 -15.22
C ASP A 161 11.19 21.38 -14.62
N ASP A 162 10.62 21.42 -13.40
CA ASP A 162 10.29 22.66 -12.69
C ASP A 162 11.40 23.16 -11.75
N GLY A 163 12.58 22.50 -11.80
CA GLY A 163 13.76 22.84 -11.00
C GLY A 163 13.67 22.43 -9.52
N LEU A 164 12.65 21.66 -9.12
CA LEU A 164 12.46 21.22 -7.72
C LEU A 164 13.01 19.81 -7.46
N PHE A 165 13.21 19.01 -8.51
CA PHE A 165 13.87 17.71 -8.41
C PHE A 165 15.34 17.88 -8.01
N SER A 166 15.81 17.05 -7.07
CA SER A 166 17.20 16.99 -6.63
C SER A 166 17.72 15.56 -6.75
N GLY A 167 18.91 15.40 -7.34
CA GLY A 167 19.54 14.10 -7.57
C GLY A 167 19.97 13.90 -9.02
N ASP A 168 20.35 12.67 -9.37
CA ASP A 168 20.65 12.29 -10.74
C ASP A 168 19.36 11.87 -11.47
N PRO A 169 18.93 12.58 -12.53
CA PRO A 169 17.74 12.21 -13.29
C PRO A 169 17.80 10.80 -13.92
N ASN A 170 19.01 10.24 -14.12
CA ASN A 170 19.18 8.90 -14.69
C ASN A 170 18.80 7.78 -13.74
N TRP A 171 18.54 8.09 -12.45
CA TRP A 171 17.97 7.13 -11.50
C TRP A 171 16.55 6.70 -11.85
N PHE A 172 15.83 7.52 -12.60
CA PHE A 172 14.44 7.27 -12.96
C PHE A 172 14.31 7.07 -14.47
N PRO A 173 13.46 6.11 -14.90
CA PRO A 173 13.14 5.98 -16.32
C PRO A 173 12.47 7.27 -16.81
N LYS A 174 12.88 7.73 -17.99
CA LYS A 174 12.31 8.89 -18.69
C LYS A 174 11.01 8.52 -19.39
#